data_AF-A0A424XVT1-F1
#
_entry.id   AF-A0A424XVT1-F1
#
_cell.length_a   1.000
_cell.length_b   1.000
_cell.length_c   1.000
_cell.angle_alpha   90.00
_cell.angle_beta   90.00
_cell.angle_gamma   90.00
#
_symmetry.space_group_name_H-M   'P 1'
#
loop_
_entity.id
_entity.type
_entity.pdbx_description
1 polymer ?
#
loop_
_entity_poly.entity_id
_entity_poly.type
_entity_poly.pdbx_seq_one_letter_code
_entity_poly.pdbx_strand_id
1 'polypeptide(L)'
;MDNDKKNNLENLTHVKLKNKDVYLLGTAHVSKQSVEDVQAAVAEIEPDTICVELCPSRYQVLVKQDAWQKMDIYQVIKDNKALFLLAQLGLSTFYRRIGEKLGVKPGAEMLEGVKQAEDTGARLVLADRDVNTTLKRIWSSLSFWSKFKLLTHLFMSMMFQGDIKKEDIEKLKSKDQLQLVMDEFSKSFPQIQKTLVDERDQFLAHKISTSSGEKVLAVVGAAHVPGISKYLDRDIDIASLTTSPPKPIWPVVVKWGIPILILILLVAGFMTQGGAHSVRSIYIWVLVNGIFSALGVSLALAHPLTIMSAFVAAPITSLNPTMAAGWIAGLVQAWVKKPIVADLENLPQALTTLKGFWLNPICRILLVVVLANLGSSLGTFVAGTWIVTRTF
;
A
#
# COMPACT_ATOMS: atom_id res chain seq x y z
N MET A 1 3.03 -42.45 -35.99
CA MET A 1 2.55 -41.18 -35.43
C MET A 1 3.21 -41.06 -34.07
N ASP A 2 4.20 -40.17 -34.01
CA ASP A 2 5.32 -40.19 -33.06
C ASP A 2 4.93 -40.15 -31.59
N ASN A 3 5.58 -41.06 -30.84
CA ASN A 3 5.99 -40.89 -29.46
C ASN A 3 7.03 -39.76 -29.38
N ASP A 4 6.74 -38.72 -28.60
CA ASP A 4 7.69 -37.95 -27.75
C ASP A 4 7.18 -36.53 -27.54
N LYS A 5 6.31 -36.37 -26.53
CA LYS A 5 6.25 -35.12 -25.75
C LYS A 5 6.63 -35.45 -24.32
N LYS A 6 7.90 -35.81 -24.09
CA LYS A 6 8.51 -35.48 -22.80
C LYS A 6 8.55 -33.96 -22.74
N ASN A 7 7.61 -33.34 -22.04
CA ASN A 7 7.75 -31.96 -21.63
C ASN A 7 8.98 -31.93 -20.70
N ASN A 8 10.14 -31.62 -21.24
CA ASN A 8 11.30 -31.31 -20.40
C ASN A 8 10.90 -30.05 -19.62
N LEU A 9 10.59 -30.21 -18.34
CA LEU A 9 10.42 -29.10 -17.41
C LEU A 9 11.80 -28.47 -17.16
N GLU A 10 12.30 -27.70 -18.11
CA GLU A 10 13.65 -27.09 -18.08
C GLU A 10 13.88 -26.21 -16.85
N ASN A 11 12.79 -25.73 -16.22
CA ASN A 11 12.81 -24.87 -15.05
C ASN A 11 12.59 -25.61 -13.71
N LEU A 12 12.60 -26.94 -13.72
CA LEU A 12 12.41 -27.76 -12.53
C LEU A 12 13.77 -28.14 -11.92
N THR A 13 14.00 -27.76 -10.67
CA THR A 13 15.18 -28.14 -9.89
C THR A 13 14.78 -29.15 -8.83
N HIS A 14 15.39 -30.34 -8.84
CA HIS A 14 15.15 -31.37 -7.83
C HIS A 14 16.23 -31.33 -6.75
N VAL A 15 15.81 -31.27 -5.49
CA VAL A 15 16.67 -31.28 -4.30
C VAL A 15 16.20 -32.39 -3.37
N LYS A 16 17.07 -33.36 -3.12
CA LYS A 16 16.79 -34.46 -2.20
C LYS A 16 17.21 -34.08 -0.78
N LEU A 17 16.26 -34.04 0.14
CA LEU A 17 16.48 -33.90 1.58
C LEU A 17 16.45 -35.29 2.24
N LYS A 18 16.92 -35.39 3.48
CA LYS A 18 17.07 -36.69 4.19
C LYS A 18 15.83 -37.57 4.13
N ASN A 19 14.63 -36.98 4.24
CA ASN A 19 13.35 -37.69 4.32
C ASN A 19 12.30 -37.20 3.29
N LYS A 20 12.71 -36.46 2.24
CA LYS A 20 11.77 -35.95 1.21
C LYS A 20 12.46 -35.49 -0.06
N ASP A 21 11.73 -35.52 -1.15
CA ASP A 21 12.08 -34.98 -2.44
C ASP A 21 11.38 -33.62 -2.64
N VAL A 22 12.19 -32.57 -2.83
CA VAL A 22 11.70 -31.20 -3.06
C VAL A 22 11.96 -30.83 -4.51
N TYR A 23 10.91 -30.47 -5.22
CA TYR A 23 10.93 -29.99 -6.60
C TYR A 23 10.66 -28.50 -6.61
N LEU A 24 11.62 -27.69 -7.03
CA LEU A 24 11.47 -26.24 -7.16
C LEU A 24 11.16 -25.92 -8.63
N LEU A 25 9.95 -25.46 -8.90
CA LEU A 25 9.56 -24.99 -10.22
C LEU A 25 9.74 -23.46 -10.29
N GLY A 26 10.77 -23.04 -11.03
CA GLY A 26 11.05 -21.63 -11.28
C GLY A 26 10.11 -21.04 -12.32
N THR A 27 9.36 -20.02 -11.95
CA THR A 27 8.36 -19.37 -12.80
C THR A 27 8.73 -17.92 -13.11
N ALA A 28 8.32 -17.46 -14.29
CA ALA A 28 8.32 -16.04 -14.62
C ALA A 28 6.92 -15.47 -14.33
N HIS A 29 6.86 -14.46 -13.46
CA HIS A 29 5.62 -13.73 -13.17
C HIS A 29 5.09 -13.11 -14.47
N VAL A 30 3.82 -13.37 -14.81
CA VAL A 30 3.18 -12.91 -16.07
C VAL A 30 3.59 -13.71 -17.32
N SER A 31 3.78 -15.03 -17.18
CA SER A 31 3.99 -15.92 -18.34
C SER A 31 2.93 -17.01 -18.40
N LYS A 32 2.30 -17.15 -19.58
CA LYS A 32 1.35 -18.25 -19.84
C LYS A 32 2.07 -19.60 -19.77
N GLN A 33 3.31 -19.65 -20.24
CA GLN A 33 4.14 -20.85 -20.16
C GLN A 33 4.32 -21.30 -18.70
N SER A 34 4.54 -20.38 -17.77
CA SER A 34 4.68 -20.73 -16.34
C SER A 34 3.43 -21.41 -15.78
N VAL A 35 2.23 -21.08 -16.28
CA VAL A 35 0.98 -21.72 -15.85
C VAL A 35 0.91 -23.15 -16.39
N GLU A 36 1.26 -23.34 -17.66
CA GLU A 36 1.29 -24.66 -18.32
C GLU A 36 2.37 -25.56 -17.68
N ASP A 37 3.53 -25.01 -17.32
CA ASP A 37 4.60 -25.71 -16.62
C ASP A 37 4.17 -26.20 -15.24
N VAL A 38 3.38 -25.41 -14.50
CA VAL A 38 2.80 -25.82 -13.21
C VAL A 38 1.88 -27.02 -13.38
N GLN A 39 1.00 -26.99 -14.39
CA GLN A 39 0.10 -28.10 -14.68
C GLN A 39 0.87 -29.38 -15.04
N ALA A 40 1.87 -29.26 -15.90
CA ALA A 40 2.71 -30.38 -16.32
C ALA A 40 3.51 -30.95 -15.13
N ALA A 41 4.11 -30.09 -14.30
CA ALA A 41 4.87 -30.51 -13.12
C ALA A 41 4.00 -31.27 -12.10
N VAL A 42 2.79 -30.79 -11.83
CA VAL A 42 1.87 -31.48 -10.92
C VAL A 42 1.46 -32.85 -11.47
N ALA A 43 1.13 -32.92 -12.76
CA ALA A 43 0.74 -34.17 -13.41
C ALA A 43 1.87 -35.21 -13.46
N GLU A 44 3.13 -34.77 -13.58
CA GLU A 44 4.29 -35.66 -13.64
C GLU A 44 4.77 -36.11 -12.25
N ILE A 45 4.80 -35.19 -11.28
CA ILE A 45 5.40 -35.45 -9.96
C ILE A 45 4.41 -36.13 -9.02
N GLU A 46 3.12 -35.82 -9.16
CA GLU A 46 2.05 -36.18 -8.23
C GLU A 46 2.43 -35.85 -6.77
N PRO A 47 2.62 -34.56 -6.42
CA PRO A 47 3.15 -34.17 -5.12
C PRO A 47 2.11 -34.30 -4.00
N ASP A 48 2.56 -34.67 -2.79
CA ASP A 48 1.72 -34.69 -1.58
C ASP A 48 1.38 -33.28 -1.09
N THR A 49 2.27 -32.32 -1.40
CA THR A 49 2.20 -30.95 -0.91
C THR A 49 2.69 -29.99 -1.99
N ILE A 50 1.90 -28.94 -2.21
CA ILE A 50 2.21 -27.85 -3.13
C ILE A 50 2.46 -26.58 -2.31
N CYS A 51 3.70 -26.11 -2.34
CA CYS A 51 4.12 -24.84 -1.79
C CYS A 51 4.02 -23.77 -2.88
N VAL A 52 3.42 -22.62 -2.58
CA VAL A 52 3.38 -21.47 -3.49
C VAL A 52 4.06 -20.26 -2.85
N GLU A 53 4.76 -19.46 -3.65
CA GLU A 53 5.37 -18.18 -3.21
C GLU A 53 4.32 -17.09 -2.98
N LEU A 54 3.28 -17.41 -2.21
CA LEU A 54 2.23 -16.51 -1.75
C LEU A 54 2.21 -16.51 -0.22
N CYS A 55 1.91 -15.33 0.33
CA CYS A 55 1.58 -15.17 1.74
C CYS A 55 0.07 -14.92 1.89
N PRO A 56 -0.52 -15.09 3.10
CA PRO A 56 -1.97 -14.96 3.30
C PRO A 56 -2.55 -13.64 2.79
N SER A 57 -1.85 -12.53 3.01
CA SER A 57 -2.26 -11.20 2.53
C SER A 57 -2.35 -11.12 1.00
N ARG A 58 -1.36 -11.69 0.28
CA ARG A 58 -1.36 -11.72 -1.20
C ARG A 58 -2.35 -12.73 -1.76
N TYR A 59 -2.47 -13.89 -1.12
CA TYR A 59 -3.49 -14.89 -1.44
C TYR A 59 -4.91 -14.29 -1.34
N GLN A 60 -5.20 -13.53 -0.29
CA GLN A 60 -6.50 -12.87 -0.12
C GLN A 60 -6.78 -11.89 -1.26
N VAL A 61 -5.79 -11.11 -1.72
CA VAL A 61 -5.99 -10.17 -2.83
C VAL A 61 -6.22 -10.89 -4.16
N LEU A 62 -5.49 -11.97 -4.42
CA LEU A 62 -5.57 -12.69 -5.69
C LEU A 62 -6.81 -13.60 -5.80
N VAL A 63 -7.21 -14.24 -4.70
CA VAL A 63 -8.34 -15.19 -4.67
C VAL A 63 -9.64 -14.52 -4.21
N LYS A 64 -9.57 -13.60 -3.24
CA LYS A 64 -10.73 -12.93 -2.61
C LYS A 64 -10.75 -11.43 -2.90
N GLN A 65 -10.51 -11.06 -4.17
CA GLN A 65 -10.39 -9.67 -4.60
C GLN A 65 -11.57 -8.79 -4.14
N ASP A 66 -12.81 -9.29 -4.26
CA ASP A 66 -14.00 -8.56 -3.84
C ASP A 66 -14.00 -8.22 -2.35
N ALA A 67 -13.56 -9.15 -1.50
CA ALA A 67 -13.51 -8.95 -0.06
C ALA A 67 -12.42 -7.94 0.32
N TRP A 68 -11.29 -7.95 -0.38
CA TRP A 68 -10.23 -6.95 -0.23
C TRP A 68 -10.70 -5.55 -0.63
N GLN A 69 -11.33 -5.43 -1.81
CA GLN A 69 -11.79 -4.16 -2.35
C GLN A 69 -12.89 -3.49 -1.51
N LYS A 70 -13.72 -4.29 -0.83
CA LYS A 70 -14.78 -3.83 0.09
C LYS A 70 -14.28 -3.49 1.50
N MET A 71 -13.03 -3.77 1.82
CA MET A 71 -12.46 -3.45 3.14
C MET A 71 -12.40 -1.94 3.33
N ASP A 72 -12.85 -1.44 4.48
CA ASP A 72 -12.73 -0.02 4.80
C ASP A 72 -11.28 0.36 5.15
N ILE A 73 -10.87 1.58 4.79
CA ILE A 73 -9.49 2.05 4.97
C ILE A 73 -9.10 2.12 6.45
N TYR A 74 -10.06 2.36 7.34
CA TYR A 74 -9.80 2.36 8.78
C TYR A 74 -9.36 0.97 9.27
N GLN A 75 -10.06 -0.08 8.84
CA GLN A 75 -9.72 -1.46 9.13
C GLN A 75 -8.36 -1.84 8.53
N VAL A 76 -8.05 -1.39 7.31
CA VAL A 76 -6.71 -1.58 6.70
C VAL A 76 -5.61 -0.98 7.57
N ILE A 77 -5.81 0.25 8.09
CA ILE A 77 -4.84 0.91 8.97
C ILE A 77 -4.73 0.18 10.31
N LYS A 78 -5.88 -0.19 10.91
CA LYS A 78 -5.95 -0.93 12.17
C LYS A 78 -5.23 -2.28 12.10
N ASP A 79 -5.37 -2.98 10.98
CA ASP A 79 -4.72 -4.27 10.72
C ASP A 79 -3.24 -4.12 10.29
N ASN A 80 -2.69 -2.90 10.33
CA ASN A 80 -1.34 -2.56 9.88
C ASN A 80 -1.05 -2.93 8.41
N LYS A 81 -2.09 -2.96 7.56
CA LYS A 81 -2.02 -3.27 6.12
C LYS A 81 -1.85 -2.02 5.25
N ALA A 82 -1.72 -0.83 5.85
CA ALA A 82 -1.61 0.43 5.12
C ALA A 82 -0.41 0.45 4.14
N LEU A 83 0.76 -0.04 4.56
CA LEU A 83 1.94 -0.11 3.67
C LEU A 83 1.73 -1.07 2.50
N PHE A 84 1.06 -2.20 2.74
CA PHE A 84 0.71 -3.14 1.69
C PHE A 84 -0.30 -2.56 0.71
N LEU A 85 -1.34 -1.85 1.19
CA LEU A 85 -2.28 -1.14 0.32
C LEU A 85 -1.55 -0.12 -0.56
N LEU A 86 -0.63 0.68 0.00
CA LEU A 86 0.15 1.64 -0.78
C LEU A 86 1.03 0.95 -1.84
N ALA A 87 1.70 -0.14 -1.47
CA ALA A 87 2.49 -0.93 -2.42
C ALA A 87 1.61 -1.51 -3.53
N GLN A 88 0.43 -2.03 -3.18
CA GLN A 88 -0.55 -2.57 -4.13
C GLN A 88 -1.03 -1.51 -5.12
N LEU A 89 -1.31 -0.29 -4.65
CA LEU A 89 -1.71 0.82 -5.52
C LEU A 89 -0.60 1.19 -6.51
N GLY A 90 0.64 1.35 -6.03
CA GLY A 90 1.80 1.61 -6.89
C GLY A 90 1.98 0.51 -7.93
N LEU A 91 1.88 -0.75 -7.51
CA LEU A 91 2.07 -1.90 -8.38
C LEU A 91 0.92 -2.07 -9.39
N SER A 92 -0.33 -1.81 -8.99
CA SER A 92 -1.50 -1.85 -9.87
C SER A 92 -1.41 -0.82 -11.01
N THR A 93 -0.87 0.38 -10.72
CA THR A 93 -0.67 1.41 -11.76
C THR A 93 0.43 1.02 -12.74
N PHE A 94 1.51 0.40 -12.26
CA PHE A 94 2.54 -0.19 -13.11
C PHE A 94 2.00 -1.35 -13.95
N TYR A 95 1.23 -2.26 -13.36
CA TYR A 95 0.65 -3.40 -14.05
C TYR A 95 -0.43 -3.04 -15.05
N ARG A 96 -1.27 -2.04 -14.78
CA ARG A 96 -2.22 -1.55 -15.78
C ARG A 96 -1.52 -1.12 -17.08
N ARG A 97 -0.28 -0.64 -16.99
CA ARG A 97 0.54 -0.25 -18.17
C ARG A 97 1.14 -1.43 -18.92
N ILE A 98 1.42 -2.55 -18.25
CA ILE A 98 2.09 -3.73 -18.84
C ILE A 98 1.08 -4.83 -19.22
N GLY A 99 0.08 -5.05 -18.36
CA GLY A 99 -0.88 -6.16 -18.44
C GLY A 99 -1.80 -6.09 -19.65
N GLU A 100 -2.12 -4.90 -20.16
CA GLU A 100 -2.86 -4.74 -21.43
C GLU A 100 -2.09 -5.33 -22.63
N LYS A 101 -0.76 -5.48 -22.53
CA LYS A 101 0.08 -6.01 -23.62
C LYS A 101 0.43 -7.49 -23.50
N LEU A 102 0.31 -8.09 -22.31
CA LEU A 102 0.76 -9.48 -22.05
C LEU A 102 -0.38 -10.48 -21.82
N GLY A 103 -1.63 -10.03 -21.58
CA GLY A 103 -2.81 -10.89 -21.54
C GLY A 103 -2.87 -11.92 -20.39
N VAL A 104 -1.88 -11.94 -19.50
CA VAL A 104 -1.81 -12.85 -18.33
C VAL A 104 -1.87 -12.01 -17.05
N LYS A 105 -2.65 -12.47 -16.06
CA LYS A 105 -2.71 -11.82 -14.75
C LYS A 105 -1.41 -12.10 -13.95
N PRO A 106 -0.77 -11.10 -13.33
CA PRO A 106 0.36 -11.35 -12.43
C PRO A 106 -0.01 -12.31 -11.30
N GLY A 107 0.85 -13.28 -11.02
CA GLY A 107 0.57 -14.32 -10.04
C GLY A 107 -0.31 -15.45 -10.56
N ALA A 108 -0.63 -15.50 -11.85
CA ALA A 108 -1.41 -16.59 -12.45
C ALA A 108 -0.74 -17.95 -12.24
N GLU A 109 0.59 -18.02 -12.31
CA GLU A 109 1.38 -19.22 -12.03
C GLU A 109 1.20 -19.71 -10.58
N MET A 110 1.13 -18.78 -9.63
CA MET A 110 0.92 -19.11 -8.22
C MET A 110 -0.53 -19.53 -7.95
N LEU A 111 -1.48 -18.88 -8.61
CA LEU A 111 -2.90 -19.24 -8.56
C LEU A 111 -3.15 -20.61 -9.20
N GLU A 112 -2.44 -20.95 -10.26
CA GLU A 112 -2.51 -22.29 -10.83
C GLU A 112 -1.98 -23.33 -9.81
N GLY A 113 -0.88 -23.05 -9.10
CA GLY A 113 -0.41 -23.92 -8.02
C GLY A 113 -1.44 -24.09 -6.89
N VAL A 114 -2.15 -23.03 -6.51
CA VAL A 114 -3.28 -23.08 -5.56
C VAL A 114 -4.38 -23.99 -6.09
N LYS A 115 -4.79 -23.78 -7.34
CA LYS A 115 -5.86 -24.54 -7.98
C LYS A 115 -5.50 -26.03 -8.09
N GLN A 116 -4.29 -26.34 -8.53
CA GLN A 116 -3.80 -27.71 -8.64
C GLN A 116 -3.78 -28.43 -7.27
N ALA A 117 -3.48 -27.71 -6.19
CA ALA A 117 -3.55 -28.29 -4.84
C ALA A 117 -5.00 -28.64 -4.46
N GLU A 118 -5.96 -27.79 -4.79
CA GLU A 118 -7.39 -28.04 -4.58
C GLU A 118 -7.90 -29.21 -5.45
N ASP A 119 -7.53 -29.24 -6.73
CA ASP A 119 -7.99 -30.23 -7.71
C ASP A 119 -7.43 -31.64 -7.44
N THR A 120 -6.18 -31.74 -6.97
CA THR A 120 -5.51 -33.03 -6.68
C THR A 120 -5.68 -33.50 -5.23
N GLY A 121 -6.18 -32.62 -4.35
CA GLY A 121 -6.23 -32.88 -2.90
C GLY A 121 -4.85 -32.79 -2.22
N ALA A 122 -3.81 -32.35 -2.93
CA ALA A 122 -2.50 -32.09 -2.35
C ALA A 122 -2.59 -30.95 -1.31
N ARG A 123 -1.76 -31.02 -0.27
CA ARG A 123 -1.78 -29.99 0.77
C ARG A 123 -1.22 -28.68 0.23
N LEU A 124 -2.01 -27.61 0.28
CA LEU A 124 -1.55 -26.27 -0.06
C LEU A 124 -0.76 -25.62 1.10
N VAL A 125 0.44 -25.12 0.80
CA VAL A 125 1.24 -24.33 1.73
C VAL A 125 1.54 -22.95 1.13
N LEU A 126 1.06 -21.91 1.79
CA LEU A 126 1.46 -20.53 1.50
C LEU A 126 2.85 -20.30 2.10
N ALA A 127 3.89 -20.45 1.28
CA ALA A 127 5.26 -20.58 1.74
C ALA A 127 5.97 -19.24 2.00
N ASP A 128 5.40 -18.12 1.54
CA ASP A 128 6.09 -16.83 1.64
C ASP A 128 5.76 -16.04 2.91
N ARG A 129 6.69 -15.15 3.28
CA ARG A 129 6.57 -14.24 4.42
C ARG A 129 5.44 -13.25 4.20
N ASP A 130 4.76 -12.88 5.28
CA ASP A 130 3.76 -11.80 5.21
C ASP A 130 4.38 -10.53 4.60
N VAL A 131 3.71 -10.04 3.56
CA VAL A 131 4.19 -8.90 2.77
C VAL A 131 4.25 -7.62 3.60
N ASN A 132 3.39 -7.45 4.61
CA ASN A 132 3.48 -6.28 5.50
C ASN A 132 4.75 -6.35 6.34
N THR A 133 5.11 -7.54 6.82
CA THR A 133 6.35 -7.75 7.56
C THR A 133 7.56 -7.46 6.67
N THR A 134 7.58 -7.99 5.44
CA THR A 134 8.64 -7.70 4.45
C THR A 134 8.77 -6.19 4.18
N LEU A 135 7.66 -5.50 3.89
CA LEU A 135 7.65 -4.06 3.62
C LEU A 135 8.06 -3.23 4.85
N LYS A 136 7.62 -3.59 6.05
CA LYS A 136 8.02 -2.93 7.29
C LYS A 136 9.51 -3.10 7.55
N ARG A 137 10.06 -4.29 7.33
CA ARG A 137 11.49 -4.57 7.48
C ARG A 137 12.31 -3.74 6.49
N ILE A 138 11.94 -3.74 5.21
CA ILE A 138 12.55 -2.87 4.19
C ILE A 138 12.51 -1.41 4.64
N TRP A 139 11.34 -0.92 5.08
CA TRP A 139 11.21 0.46 5.52
C TRP A 139 12.09 0.76 6.74
N SER A 140 12.14 -0.14 7.70
CA SER A 140 12.92 0.04 8.92
C SER A 140 14.43 -0.06 8.72
N SER A 141 14.90 -0.85 7.74
CA SER A 141 16.33 -1.04 7.46
C SER A 141 16.94 0.16 6.73
N LEU A 142 16.12 1.05 6.16
CA LEU A 142 16.57 2.23 5.45
C LEU A 142 16.79 3.42 6.38
N SER A 143 17.91 4.11 6.19
CA SER A 143 18.18 5.40 6.81
C SER A 143 17.15 6.46 6.38
N PHE A 144 17.05 7.57 7.12
CA PHE A 144 16.17 8.68 6.74
C PHE A 144 16.48 9.21 5.33
N TRP A 145 17.77 9.36 5.00
CA TRP A 145 18.22 9.80 3.68
C TRP A 145 17.91 8.78 2.58
N SER A 146 18.09 7.49 2.84
CA SER A 146 17.75 6.42 1.89
C SER A 146 16.24 6.36 1.63
N LYS A 147 15.41 6.58 2.66
CA LYS A 147 13.95 6.70 2.51
C LYS A 147 13.57 7.88 1.63
N PHE A 148 14.14 9.06 1.91
CA PHE A 148 13.88 10.24 1.11
C PHE A 148 14.30 10.02 -0.35
N LYS A 149 15.51 9.50 -0.60
CA LYS A 149 16.00 9.15 -1.94
C LYS A 149 15.08 8.14 -2.65
N LEU A 150 14.64 7.10 -1.97
CA LEU A 150 13.71 6.11 -2.54
C LEU A 150 12.37 6.77 -2.90
N LEU A 151 11.80 7.57 -2.01
CA LEU A 151 10.54 8.29 -2.26
C LEU A 151 10.66 9.27 -3.41
N THR A 152 11.76 10.02 -3.51
CA THR A 152 11.98 10.93 -4.65
C THR A 152 12.13 10.16 -5.94
N HIS A 153 12.88 9.05 -5.98
CA HIS A 153 12.97 8.22 -7.19
C HIS A 153 11.61 7.64 -7.62
N LEU A 154 10.83 7.11 -6.67
CA LEU A 154 9.49 6.61 -6.95
C LEU A 154 8.59 7.74 -7.48
N PHE A 155 8.58 8.90 -6.82
CA PHE A 155 7.80 10.05 -7.26
C PHE A 155 8.22 10.55 -8.65
N MET A 156 9.53 10.70 -8.89
CA MET A 156 10.07 11.10 -10.18
C MET A 156 9.71 10.10 -11.28
N SER A 157 9.77 8.79 -11.00
CA SER A 157 9.36 7.75 -11.97
C SER A 157 7.87 7.81 -12.32
N MET A 158 7.03 8.29 -11.40
CA MET A 158 5.61 8.51 -11.65
C MET A 158 5.34 9.82 -12.40
N MET A 159 6.09 10.89 -12.14
CA MET A 159 5.87 12.21 -12.73
C MET A 159 6.53 12.37 -14.10
N PHE A 160 7.77 11.91 -14.23
CA PHE A 160 8.57 11.97 -15.44
C PHE A 160 8.46 10.65 -16.19
N GLN A 161 7.27 10.42 -16.74
CA GLN A 161 7.02 9.32 -17.66
C GLN A 161 7.55 9.74 -19.04
N GLY A 162 8.82 9.47 -19.32
CA GLY A 162 9.23 9.33 -20.71
C GLY A 162 8.50 8.14 -21.31
N ASP A 163 7.94 8.28 -22.51
CA ASP A 163 7.42 7.13 -23.25
C ASP A 163 8.53 6.07 -23.34
N ILE A 164 8.34 4.94 -22.66
CA ILE A 164 9.30 3.84 -22.73
C ILE A 164 9.26 3.34 -24.18
N LYS A 165 10.28 3.71 -24.96
CA LYS A 165 10.37 3.32 -26.37
C LYS A 165 10.61 1.81 -26.43
N LYS A 166 10.15 1.18 -27.51
CA LYS A 166 10.44 -0.24 -27.77
C LYS A 166 11.94 -0.53 -27.72
N GLU A 167 12.76 0.42 -28.18
CA GLU A 167 14.23 0.34 -28.10
C GLU A 167 14.76 0.25 -26.66
N ASP A 168 14.16 0.95 -25.69
CA ASP A 168 14.56 0.88 -24.29
C ASP A 168 14.15 -0.44 -23.64
N ILE A 169 13.01 -1.01 -24.07
CA ILE A 169 12.55 -2.34 -23.64
C ILE A 169 13.45 -3.44 -24.22
N GLU A 170 13.87 -3.32 -25.48
CA GLU A 170 14.77 -4.30 -26.10
C GLU A 170 16.17 -4.29 -25.48
N LYS A 171 16.68 -3.13 -25.11
CA LYS A 171 17.92 -2.98 -24.33
C LYS A 171 17.85 -3.76 -23.00
N LEU A 172 16.73 -3.64 -22.28
CA LEU A 172 16.49 -4.35 -21.01
C LEU A 172 16.24 -5.87 -21.15
N LYS A 173 15.96 -6.38 -22.35
CA LYS A 173 15.82 -7.84 -22.58
C LYS A 173 17.15 -8.58 -22.54
N SER A 174 18.27 -7.88 -22.74
CA SER A 174 19.58 -8.50 -22.61
C SER A 174 19.85 -8.81 -21.14
N LYS A 175 20.14 -10.09 -20.84
CA LYS A 175 20.45 -10.55 -19.47
C LYS A 175 21.53 -9.67 -18.82
N ASP A 176 22.52 -9.24 -19.62
CA ASP A 176 23.64 -8.44 -19.16
C ASP A 176 23.25 -7.00 -18.77
N GLN A 177 22.35 -6.33 -19.50
CA GLN A 177 21.91 -4.98 -19.11
C GLN A 177 20.92 -4.99 -17.95
N LEU A 178 20.05 -5.99 -17.87
CA LEU A 178 19.19 -6.17 -16.70
C LEU A 178 20.04 -6.42 -15.46
N GLN A 179 21.07 -7.25 -15.57
CA GLN A 179 22.00 -7.51 -14.48
C GLN A 179 22.72 -6.24 -14.03
N LEU A 180 23.19 -5.39 -14.97
CA LEU A 180 23.82 -4.11 -14.64
C LEU A 180 22.88 -3.15 -13.88
N VAL A 181 21.61 -3.06 -14.29
CA VAL A 181 20.62 -2.23 -13.59
C VAL A 181 20.32 -2.78 -12.19
N MET A 182 20.18 -4.10 -12.08
CA MET A 182 19.94 -4.78 -10.80
C MET A 182 21.16 -4.66 -9.85
N ASP A 183 22.37 -4.72 -10.38
CA ASP A 183 23.62 -4.54 -9.62
C ASP A 183 23.76 -3.10 -9.14
N GLU A 184 23.45 -2.10 -9.98
CA GLU A 184 23.48 -0.68 -9.58
C GLU A 184 22.42 -0.36 -8.52
N PHE A 185 21.22 -0.94 -8.67
CA PHE A 185 20.17 -0.85 -7.66
C PHE A 185 20.59 -1.51 -6.34
N SER A 186 21.21 -2.70 -6.41
CA SER A 186 21.71 -3.43 -5.25
C SER A 186 22.82 -2.68 -4.52
N LYS A 187 23.72 -2.01 -5.24
CA LYS A 187 24.73 -1.11 -4.65
C LYS A 187 24.12 0.12 -3.98
N SER A 188 23.10 0.70 -4.60
CA SER A 188 22.40 1.88 -4.07
C SER A 188 21.52 1.57 -2.86
N PHE A 189 20.97 0.35 -2.79
CA PHE A 189 20.02 -0.08 -1.76
C PHE A 189 20.29 -1.52 -1.28
N PRO A 190 21.47 -1.82 -0.71
CA PRO A 190 21.85 -3.19 -0.33
C PRO A 190 20.94 -3.78 0.75
N GLN A 191 20.35 -2.93 1.60
CA GLN A 191 19.39 -3.36 2.61
C GLN A 191 18.09 -3.89 1.99
N ILE A 192 17.70 -3.37 0.82
CA ILE A 192 16.52 -3.84 0.09
C ILE A 192 16.80 -5.22 -0.48
N GLN A 193 17.94 -5.43 -1.16
CA GLN A 193 18.32 -6.76 -1.68
C GLN A 193 18.34 -7.80 -0.55
N LYS A 194 19.02 -7.50 0.56
CA LYS A 194 19.10 -8.40 1.72
C LYS A 194 17.72 -8.81 2.23
N THR A 195 16.79 -7.84 2.34
CA THR A 195 15.47 -8.09 2.95
C THR A 195 14.48 -8.72 1.98
N LEU A 196 14.52 -8.32 0.70
CA LEU A 196 13.54 -8.68 -0.33
C LEU A 196 13.93 -10.00 -1.03
N VAL A 197 15.22 -10.31 -1.10
CA VAL A 197 15.76 -11.53 -1.70
C VAL A 197 16.31 -12.47 -0.63
N ASP A 198 17.45 -12.15 -0.01
CA ASP A 198 18.19 -13.12 0.83
C ASP A 198 17.40 -13.63 2.06
N GLU A 199 16.76 -12.73 2.80
CA GLU A 199 15.89 -13.11 3.94
C GLU A 199 14.65 -13.87 3.48
N ARG A 200 14.15 -13.53 2.28
CA ARG A 200 12.95 -14.13 1.71
C ARG A 200 13.22 -15.56 1.24
N ASP A 201 14.39 -15.79 0.61
CA ASP A 201 14.87 -17.12 0.23
C ASP A 201 15.01 -18.03 1.45
N GLN A 202 15.56 -17.51 2.55
CA GLN A 202 15.66 -18.25 3.80
C GLN A 202 14.28 -18.63 4.35
N PHE A 203 13.33 -17.68 4.34
CA PHE A 203 11.97 -17.94 4.80
C PHE A 203 11.27 -19.00 3.93
N LEU A 204 11.35 -18.86 2.60
CA LEU A 204 10.80 -19.81 1.63
C LEU A 204 11.42 -21.20 1.81
N ALA A 205 12.75 -21.28 1.88
CA ALA A 205 13.47 -22.54 2.07
C ALA A 205 13.03 -23.26 3.35
N HIS A 206 12.94 -22.56 4.49
CA HIS A 206 12.46 -23.15 5.73
C HIS A 206 11.00 -23.62 5.61
N LYS A 207 10.11 -22.79 5.04
CA LYS A 207 8.69 -23.16 4.88
C LYS A 207 8.49 -24.35 3.96
N ILE A 208 9.30 -24.48 2.91
CA ILE A 208 9.29 -25.61 1.99
C ILE A 208 9.86 -26.85 2.67
N SER A 209 11.03 -26.77 3.32
CA SER A 209 11.69 -27.92 3.94
C SER A 209 10.91 -28.51 5.11
N THR A 210 10.21 -27.66 5.88
CA THR A 210 9.37 -28.07 7.03
C THR A 210 7.92 -28.42 6.66
N SER A 211 7.53 -28.27 5.39
CA SER A 211 6.22 -28.71 4.92
C SER A 211 6.06 -30.22 5.06
N SER A 212 4.84 -30.73 5.24
CA SER A 212 4.58 -32.17 5.30
C SER A 212 4.71 -32.85 3.95
N GLY A 213 4.75 -34.18 3.93
CA GLY A 213 4.77 -34.97 2.69
C GLY A 213 6.19 -35.39 2.29
N GLU A 214 6.25 -36.43 1.47
CA GLU A 214 7.49 -37.00 0.95
C GLU A 214 7.87 -36.36 -0.38
N LYS A 215 6.87 -36.03 -1.21
CA LYS A 215 7.04 -35.28 -2.46
C LYS A 215 6.46 -33.88 -2.32
N VAL A 216 7.32 -32.87 -2.37
CA VAL A 216 6.93 -31.46 -2.27
C VAL A 216 7.24 -30.74 -3.56
N LEU A 217 6.24 -30.11 -4.18
CA LEU A 217 6.44 -29.19 -5.30
C LEU A 217 6.35 -27.75 -4.79
N ALA A 218 7.36 -26.93 -5.04
CA ALA A 218 7.36 -25.51 -4.73
C ALA A 218 7.32 -24.67 -6.01
N VAL A 219 6.21 -23.97 -6.23
CA VAL A 219 6.05 -22.99 -7.31
C VAL A 219 6.57 -21.64 -6.81
N VAL A 220 7.72 -21.22 -7.33
CA VAL A 220 8.44 -20.01 -6.90
C VAL A 220 8.90 -19.20 -8.10
N GLY A 221 9.21 -17.92 -7.90
CA GLY A 221 9.84 -17.09 -8.91
C GLY A 221 11.23 -17.63 -9.24
N ALA A 222 11.60 -17.66 -10.53
CA ALA A 222 12.87 -18.23 -10.97
C ALA A 222 14.10 -17.61 -10.29
N ALA A 223 14.02 -16.33 -9.91
CA ALA A 223 15.09 -15.62 -9.20
C ALA A 223 15.35 -16.15 -7.78
N HIS A 224 14.36 -16.80 -7.15
CA HIS A 224 14.47 -17.34 -5.79
C HIS A 224 15.01 -18.78 -5.76
N VAL A 225 14.94 -19.53 -6.87
CA VAL A 225 15.35 -20.95 -6.93
C VAL A 225 16.80 -21.19 -6.46
N PRO A 226 17.82 -20.41 -6.89
CA PRO A 226 19.20 -20.63 -6.43
C PRO A 226 19.38 -20.38 -4.93
N GLY A 227 18.73 -19.34 -4.40
CA GLY A 227 18.78 -18.99 -2.99
C GLY A 227 18.08 -20.04 -2.13
N ILE A 228 16.86 -20.44 -2.51
CA ILE A 228 16.12 -21.50 -1.80
C ILE A 228 16.94 -22.80 -1.77
N SER A 229 17.48 -23.23 -2.91
CA SER A 229 18.30 -24.46 -3.01
C SER A 229 19.47 -24.45 -2.03
N LYS A 230 20.12 -23.29 -1.85
CA LYS A 230 21.24 -23.11 -0.91
C LYS A 230 20.84 -23.23 0.57
N TYR A 231 19.58 -22.91 0.89
CA TYR A 231 19.08 -22.81 2.27
C TYR A 231 18.18 -24.00 2.69
N LEU A 232 17.74 -24.85 1.76
CA LEU A 232 16.79 -25.94 2.03
C LEU A 232 17.23 -26.92 3.13
N ASP A 233 18.52 -27.23 3.23
CA ASP A 233 19.09 -28.16 4.23
C ASP A 233 19.78 -27.43 5.40
N ARG A 234 19.44 -26.15 5.63
CA ARG A 234 19.99 -25.36 6.74
C ARG A 234 18.95 -25.14 7.82
N ASP A 235 19.43 -25.05 9.06
CA ASP A 235 18.62 -24.56 10.17
C ASP A 235 18.51 -23.03 10.07
N ILE A 236 17.29 -22.52 10.16
CA ILE A 236 16.96 -21.11 9.87
C ILE A 236 16.08 -20.60 10.99
N ASP A 237 16.54 -19.55 11.67
CA ASP A 237 15.76 -18.84 12.68
C ASP A 237 14.67 -17.98 12.04
N ILE A 238 13.50 -18.57 11.81
CA ILE A 238 12.31 -17.86 11.30
C ILE A 238 11.85 -16.73 12.23
N ALA A 239 12.08 -16.80 13.54
CA ALA A 239 11.62 -15.77 14.47
C ALA A 239 12.32 -14.44 14.18
N SER A 240 13.62 -14.47 13.87
CA SER A 240 14.37 -13.29 13.45
C SER A 240 13.85 -12.67 12.14
N LEU A 241 13.29 -13.49 11.25
CA LEU A 241 12.79 -13.08 9.92
C LEU A 241 11.35 -12.55 9.96
N THR A 242 10.60 -12.86 11.01
CA THR A 242 9.18 -12.49 11.20
C THR A 242 8.95 -11.34 12.17
N THR A 243 9.93 -11.06 13.03
CA THR A 243 9.86 -9.93 13.96
C THR A 243 10.03 -8.60 13.24
N SER A 244 9.16 -7.63 13.56
CA SER A 244 9.30 -6.24 13.11
C SER A 244 10.15 -5.46 14.13
N PRO A 245 11.06 -4.59 13.69
CA PRO A 245 11.87 -3.80 14.62
C PRO A 245 11.03 -2.82 15.45
N PRO A 246 11.50 -2.45 16.65
CA PRO A 246 10.75 -1.61 17.58
C PRO A 246 10.48 -0.22 17.00
N LYS A 247 9.32 0.36 17.37
CA LYS A 247 8.93 1.71 16.93
C LYS A 247 9.85 2.76 17.58
N PRO A 248 10.28 3.79 16.84
CA PRO A 248 11.05 4.87 17.43
C PRO A 248 10.19 5.69 18.40
N ILE A 249 10.82 6.26 19.43
CA ILE A 249 10.16 6.94 20.56
C ILE A 249 9.85 8.42 20.24
N TRP A 250 10.53 9.01 19.25
CA TRP A 250 10.37 10.43 18.88
C TRP A 250 8.92 10.86 18.53
N PRO A 251 8.05 10.04 17.92
CA PRO A 251 6.67 10.42 17.66
C PRO A 251 5.85 10.58 18.95
N VAL A 252 6.22 9.88 20.04
CA VAL A 252 5.59 10.02 21.35
C VAL A 252 5.93 11.38 21.97
N VAL A 253 7.18 11.81 21.83
CA VAL A 253 7.65 13.12 22.31
C VAL A 253 6.94 14.25 21.57
N VAL A 254 6.84 14.17 20.23
CA VAL A 254 6.13 15.17 19.43
C VAL A 254 4.62 15.16 19.72
N LYS A 255 4.02 13.97 19.89
CA LYS A 255 2.59 13.79 20.22
C LYS A 255 2.18 14.53 21.50
N TRP A 256 3.05 14.59 22.51
CA TRP A 256 2.74 15.22 23.80
C TRP A 256 3.36 16.61 23.98
N GLY A 257 4.50 16.87 23.34
CA GLY A 257 5.18 18.16 23.43
C GLY A 257 4.38 19.30 22.81
N ILE A 258 3.74 19.06 21.65
CA ILE A 258 2.94 20.09 20.97
C ILE A 258 1.69 20.48 21.79
N PRO A 259 0.86 19.55 22.31
CA PRO A 259 -0.28 19.90 23.17
C PRO A 259 0.09 20.62 24.46
N ILE A 260 1.19 20.23 25.12
CA ILE A 260 1.65 20.87 26.38
C ILE A 260 2.09 22.31 26.11
N LEU A 261 2.84 22.54 25.03
CA LEU A 261 3.26 23.88 24.63
C LEU A 261 2.06 24.80 24.32
N ILE A 262 1.06 24.28 23.60
CA ILE A 262 -0.18 25.01 23.29
C ILE A 262 -0.95 25.34 24.57
N LEU A 263 -1.05 24.41 25.52
CA LEU A 263 -1.73 24.63 26.80
C LEU A 263 -1.06 25.75 27.62
N ILE A 264 0.27 25.79 27.67
CA ILE A 264 1.04 26.83 28.38
C ILE A 264 0.76 28.21 27.77
N LEU A 265 0.74 28.31 26.43
CA LEU A 265 0.49 29.57 25.73
C LEU A 265 -0.94 30.08 25.94
N LEU A 266 -1.94 29.18 25.98
CA LEU A 266 -3.33 29.54 26.24
C LEU A 266 -3.55 30.05 27.68
N VAL A 267 -2.92 29.40 28.66
CA VAL A 267 -2.97 29.85 30.08
C VAL A 267 -2.32 31.23 30.22
N ALA A 268 -1.18 31.47 29.58
CA ALA A 268 -0.52 32.78 29.58
C ALA A 268 -1.37 33.87 28.91
N GLY A 269 -2.05 33.55 27.80
CA GLY A 269 -2.95 34.49 27.11
C GLY A 269 -4.17 34.89 27.95
N PHE A 270 -4.77 33.93 28.66
CA PHE A 270 -5.94 34.16 29.52
C PHE A 270 -5.65 35.09 30.70
N MET A 271 -4.41 35.18 31.15
CA MET A 271 -4.02 36.07 32.25
C MET A 271 -3.95 37.56 31.83
N THR A 272 -4.09 37.90 30.55
CA THR A 272 -3.73 39.24 30.04
C THR A 272 -4.85 40.13 29.52
N GLN A 273 -6.04 39.62 29.14
CA GLN A 273 -7.07 40.46 28.49
C GLN A 273 -8.51 40.09 28.91
N GLY A 274 -9.09 40.90 29.80
CA GLY A 274 -10.47 40.78 30.30
C GLY A 274 -11.54 41.21 29.27
N GLY A 275 -12.73 40.61 29.36
CA GLY A 275 -13.76 40.67 28.31
C GLY A 275 -15.10 41.24 28.76
N ALA A 276 -15.60 42.24 28.02
CA ALA A 276 -16.99 42.69 28.16
C ALA A 276 -17.63 43.27 26.87
N HIS A 277 -16.89 43.51 25.78
CA HIS A 277 -17.47 44.05 24.53
C HIS A 277 -17.62 43.03 23.38
N SER A 278 -17.56 41.73 23.70
CA SER A 278 -17.24 40.67 22.74
C SER A 278 -18.45 40.00 22.06
N VAL A 279 -19.64 40.02 22.67
CA VAL A 279 -20.72 39.08 22.32
C VAL A 279 -21.32 39.29 20.91
N ARG A 280 -21.53 40.54 20.46
CA ARG A 280 -22.13 40.80 19.14
C ARG A 280 -21.17 40.49 17.98
N SER A 281 -19.90 40.83 18.15
CA SER A 281 -18.84 40.52 17.18
C SER A 281 -18.59 39.00 17.12
N ILE A 282 -18.74 38.29 18.25
CA ILE A 282 -18.73 36.82 18.28
C ILE A 282 -19.88 36.24 17.44
N TYR A 283 -21.11 36.75 17.54
CA TYR A 283 -22.23 36.24 16.73
C TYR A 283 -21.99 36.42 15.23
N ILE A 284 -21.53 37.60 14.80
CA ILE A 284 -21.20 37.87 13.39
C ILE A 284 -20.07 36.95 12.94
N TRP A 285 -19.01 36.82 13.74
CA TRP A 285 -17.89 35.93 13.46
C TRP A 285 -18.31 34.48 13.29
N VAL A 286 -19.10 33.95 14.23
CA VAL A 286 -19.57 32.57 14.24
C VAL A 286 -20.47 32.28 13.05
N LEU A 287 -21.47 33.12 12.81
CA LEU A 287 -22.41 32.88 11.71
C LEU A 287 -21.73 33.02 10.35
N VAL A 288 -20.93 34.06 10.13
CA VAL A 288 -20.31 34.28 8.82
C VAL A 288 -19.27 33.19 8.52
N ASN A 289 -18.38 32.85 9.46
CA ASN A 289 -17.42 31.76 9.24
C ASN A 289 -18.13 30.40 9.06
N GLY A 290 -19.11 30.11 9.91
CA GLY A 290 -19.87 28.87 9.86
C GLY A 290 -20.62 28.70 8.53
N ILE A 291 -21.35 29.73 8.09
CA ILE A 291 -22.14 29.68 6.84
C ILE A 291 -21.24 29.52 5.62
N PHE A 292 -20.18 30.33 5.48
CA PHE A 292 -19.31 30.23 4.30
C PHE A 292 -18.59 28.88 4.24
N SER A 293 -18.15 28.33 5.36
CA SER A 293 -17.56 26.99 5.40
C SER A 293 -18.59 25.90 5.08
N ALA A 294 -19.80 25.99 5.63
CA ALA A 294 -20.90 25.08 5.34
C ALA A 294 -21.32 25.11 3.86
N LEU A 295 -21.36 26.29 3.23
CA LEU A 295 -21.62 26.44 1.80
C LEU A 295 -20.51 25.79 0.97
N GLY A 296 -19.23 26.03 1.30
CA GLY A 296 -18.11 25.37 0.64
C GLY A 296 -18.20 23.84 0.71
N VAL A 297 -18.51 23.30 1.89
CA VAL A 297 -18.70 21.85 2.09
C VAL A 297 -19.94 21.32 1.34
N SER A 298 -21.00 22.12 1.24
CA SER A 298 -22.20 21.76 0.46
C SER A 298 -21.89 21.64 -1.03
N LEU A 299 -21.01 22.49 -1.57
CA LEU A 299 -20.53 22.39 -2.96
C LEU A 299 -19.76 21.08 -3.22
N ALA A 300 -19.14 20.49 -2.19
CA ALA A 300 -18.51 19.16 -2.29
C ALA A 300 -19.53 18.00 -2.33
N LEU A 301 -20.83 18.28 -2.24
CA LEU A 301 -21.90 17.26 -2.08
C LEU A 301 -21.67 16.37 -0.85
N ALA A 302 -21.21 16.99 0.24
CA ALA A 302 -20.93 16.30 1.49
C ALA A 302 -22.19 15.86 2.21
N HIS A 303 -22.04 14.96 3.19
CA HIS A 303 -23.15 14.53 4.03
C HIS A 303 -23.66 15.70 4.91
N PRO A 304 -24.96 15.78 5.25
CA PRO A 304 -25.49 16.84 6.13
C PRO A 304 -24.74 17.00 7.45
N LEU A 305 -24.37 15.88 8.10
CA LEU A 305 -23.54 15.89 9.32
C LEU A 305 -22.18 16.54 9.11
N THR A 306 -21.58 16.37 7.93
CA THR A 306 -20.32 17.01 7.55
C THR A 306 -20.50 18.52 7.38
N ILE A 307 -21.59 18.96 6.74
CA ILE A 307 -21.93 20.38 6.59
C ILE A 307 -22.11 21.03 7.97
N MET A 308 -22.83 20.38 8.88
CA MET A 308 -22.99 20.84 10.26
C MET A 308 -21.66 20.90 11.00
N SER A 309 -20.81 19.88 10.84
CA SER A 309 -19.49 19.89 11.50
C SER A 309 -18.60 21.03 11.01
N ALA A 310 -18.65 21.37 9.72
CA ALA A 310 -17.91 22.49 9.15
C ALA A 310 -18.42 23.83 9.69
N PHE A 311 -19.75 23.99 9.81
CA PHE A 311 -20.38 25.17 10.39
C PHE A 311 -19.90 25.43 11.83
N VAL A 312 -19.84 24.38 12.66
CA VAL A 312 -19.42 24.48 14.06
C VAL A 312 -17.91 24.64 14.20
N ALA A 313 -17.13 23.93 13.37
CA ALA A 313 -15.67 23.97 13.44
C ALA A 313 -15.09 25.31 12.98
N ALA A 314 -15.62 25.88 11.88
CA ALA A 314 -15.03 27.02 11.20
C ALA A 314 -14.74 28.24 12.09
N PRO A 315 -15.67 28.71 12.94
CA PRO A 315 -15.43 29.86 13.81
C PRO A 315 -14.34 29.66 14.86
N ILE A 316 -14.15 28.41 15.31
CA ILE A 316 -13.16 28.04 16.32
C ILE A 316 -11.79 27.93 15.66
N THR A 317 -11.76 27.29 14.49
CA THR A 317 -10.53 27.06 13.71
C THR A 317 -10.00 28.32 13.04
N SER A 318 -10.86 29.26 12.64
CA SER A 318 -10.41 30.53 12.03
C SER A 318 -9.62 31.42 12.99
N LEU A 319 -9.76 31.20 14.31
CA LEU A 319 -8.99 31.86 15.35
C LEU A 319 -7.64 31.17 15.63
N ASN A 320 -7.43 29.95 15.12
CA ASN A 320 -6.22 29.17 15.35
C ASN A 320 -5.63 28.67 14.00
N PRO A 321 -4.52 29.27 13.52
CA PRO A 321 -3.87 28.87 12.26
C PRO A 321 -3.44 27.40 12.17
N THR A 322 -3.35 26.70 13.31
CA THR A 322 -2.87 25.31 13.37
C THR A 322 -3.95 24.26 13.15
N MET A 323 -5.23 24.61 13.27
CA MET A 323 -6.35 23.70 13.08
C MET A 323 -7.30 24.28 12.05
N ALA A 324 -7.53 23.59 10.94
CA ALA A 324 -8.39 24.07 9.86
C ALA A 324 -9.75 23.35 9.90
N ALA A 325 -10.85 24.09 9.68
CA ALA A 325 -12.23 23.58 9.70
C ALA A 325 -12.42 22.34 8.82
N GLY A 326 -11.74 22.35 7.67
CA GLY A 326 -11.79 21.29 6.69
C GLY A 326 -11.25 19.95 7.19
N TRP A 327 -10.27 19.93 8.08
CA TRP A 327 -9.78 18.66 8.64
C TRP A 327 -10.84 17.99 9.52
N ILE A 328 -11.58 18.77 10.32
CA ILE A 328 -12.68 18.26 11.14
C ILE A 328 -13.81 17.76 10.24
N ALA A 329 -14.24 18.57 9.28
CA ALA A 329 -15.30 18.20 8.34
C ALA A 329 -14.90 16.96 7.49
N GLY A 330 -13.66 16.91 7.01
CA GLY A 330 -13.13 15.78 6.26
C GLY A 330 -13.12 14.48 7.07
N LEU A 331 -12.76 14.54 8.36
CA LEU A 331 -12.83 13.38 9.26
C LEU A 331 -14.28 12.93 9.49
N VAL A 332 -15.22 13.86 9.70
CA VAL A 332 -16.64 13.52 9.83
C VAL A 332 -17.17 12.90 8.54
N GLN A 333 -16.79 13.44 7.38
CA GLN A 333 -17.15 12.86 6.08
C GLN A 333 -16.60 11.43 5.93
N ALA A 334 -15.33 11.21 6.28
CA ALA A 334 -14.69 9.89 6.23
C ALA A 334 -15.30 8.91 7.25
N TRP A 335 -15.84 9.40 8.36
CA TRP A 335 -16.50 8.57 9.36
C TRP A 335 -17.91 8.17 8.95
N VAL A 336 -18.70 9.11 8.42
CA VAL A 336 -20.09 8.88 7.99
C VAL A 336 -20.14 8.08 6.68
N LYS A 337 -19.27 8.42 5.72
CA LYS A 337 -19.09 7.68 4.46
C LYS A 337 -17.69 7.11 4.41
N LYS A 338 -17.51 5.97 5.08
CA LYS A 338 -16.23 5.26 5.16
C LYS A 338 -15.74 4.91 3.76
N PRO A 339 -14.57 5.43 3.34
CA PRO A 339 -13.99 5.03 2.07
C PRO A 339 -13.47 3.59 2.15
N ILE A 340 -13.63 2.86 1.06
CA ILE A 340 -13.14 1.48 0.90
C ILE A 340 -11.89 1.45 0.02
N VAL A 341 -11.19 0.32 0.01
CA VAL A 341 -9.99 0.11 -0.82
C VAL A 341 -10.29 0.37 -2.30
N ALA A 342 -11.45 -0.07 -2.81
CA ALA A 342 -11.85 0.16 -4.20
C ALA A 342 -11.91 1.65 -4.57
N ASP A 343 -12.31 2.53 -3.64
CA ASP A 343 -12.39 3.98 -3.91
C ASP A 343 -10.99 4.56 -4.18
N LEU A 344 -9.98 4.03 -3.49
CA LEU A 344 -8.59 4.46 -3.61
C LEU A 344 -7.91 3.84 -4.85
N GLU A 345 -8.20 2.58 -5.18
CA GLU A 345 -7.71 1.92 -6.41
C GLU A 345 -8.23 2.60 -7.69
N ASN A 346 -9.47 3.10 -7.66
CA ASN A 346 -10.10 3.80 -8.78
C ASN A 346 -9.74 5.30 -8.87
N LEU A 347 -8.91 5.81 -7.95
CA LEU A 347 -8.53 7.23 -7.91
C LEU A 347 -7.94 7.72 -9.25
N PRO A 348 -6.99 7.01 -9.92
CA PRO A 348 -6.41 7.50 -11.16
C PRO A 348 -7.45 7.73 -12.26
N GLN A 349 -8.47 6.86 -12.37
CA GLN A 349 -9.58 7.02 -13.32
C GLN A 349 -10.57 8.08 -12.87
N ALA A 350 -10.82 8.22 -11.56
CA ALA A 350 -11.67 9.27 -11.05
C ALA A 350 -11.12 10.67 -11.38
N LEU A 351 -9.80 10.85 -11.35
CA LEU A 351 -9.14 12.12 -11.68
C LEU A 351 -9.23 12.52 -13.16
N THR A 352 -9.53 11.60 -14.08
CA THR A 352 -9.60 11.93 -15.51
C THR A 352 -10.90 12.62 -15.91
N THR A 353 -11.93 12.58 -15.06
CA THR A 353 -13.25 13.16 -15.35
C THR A 353 -13.73 14.02 -14.19
N LEU A 354 -14.37 15.16 -14.49
CA LEU A 354 -14.93 16.05 -13.45
C LEU A 354 -15.96 15.33 -12.57
N LYS A 355 -16.81 14.50 -13.20
CA LYS A 355 -17.80 13.69 -12.48
C LYS A 355 -17.13 12.65 -11.57
N GLY A 356 -16.11 11.94 -12.06
CA GLY A 356 -15.36 10.97 -11.27
C GLY A 356 -14.70 11.62 -10.05
N PHE A 357 -14.05 12.77 -10.26
CA PHE A 357 -13.40 13.53 -9.21
C PHE A 357 -14.38 14.00 -8.11
N TRP A 358 -15.57 14.49 -8.47
CA TRP A 358 -16.56 14.94 -7.49
C TRP A 358 -17.30 13.81 -6.77
N LEU A 359 -17.40 12.63 -7.41
CA LEU A 359 -18.18 11.51 -6.89
C LEU A 359 -17.36 10.48 -6.11
N ASN A 360 -16.07 10.34 -6.40
CA ASN A 360 -15.19 9.41 -5.71
C ASN A 360 -15.10 9.76 -4.21
N PRO A 361 -15.33 8.81 -3.28
CA PRO A 361 -15.32 9.09 -1.84
C PRO A 361 -14.02 9.72 -1.31
N ILE A 362 -12.85 9.31 -1.82
CA ILE A 362 -11.55 9.87 -1.43
C ILE A 362 -11.42 11.31 -1.90
N CYS A 363 -11.66 11.57 -3.19
CA CYS A 363 -11.63 12.91 -3.75
C CYS A 363 -12.64 13.83 -3.06
N ARG A 364 -13.83 13.32 -2.73
CA ARG A 364 -14.86 14.08 -2.01
C ARG A 364 -14.39 14.48 -0.61
N ILE A 365 -13.74 13.60 0.14
CA ILE A 365 -13.17 13.95 1.45
C ILE A 365 -12.15 15.09 1.30
N LEU A 366 -11.26 15.02 0.30
CA LEU A 366 -10.29 16.08 0.03
C LEU A 366 -10.96 17.40 -0.40
N LEU A 367 -11.98 17.33 -1.24
CA LEU A 367 -12.79 18.49 -1.64
C LEU A 367 -13.48 19.14 -0.45
N VAL A 368 -14.04 18.35 0.47
CA VAL A 368 -14.60 18.84 1.73
C VAL A 368 -13.55 19.62 2.51
N VAL A 369 -12.34 19.09 2.66
CA VAL A 369 -11.25 19.78 3.37
C VAL A 369 -10.92 21.12 2.72
N VAL A 370 -10.69 21.11 1.39
CA VAL A 370 -10.30 22.31 0.64
C VAL A 370 -11.41 23.37 0.67
N LEU A 371 -12.65 22.99 0.37
CA LEU A 371 -13.76 23.94 0.26
C LEU A 371 -14.21 24.46 1.62
N ALA A 372 -14.13 23.65 2.68
CA ALA A 372 -14.37 24.11 4.06
C ALA A 372 -13.35 25.18 4.47
N ASN A 373 -12.07 24.98 4.14
CA ASN A 373 -11.00 25.92 4.46
C ASN A 373 -11.14 27.20 3.64
N LEU A 374 -11.41 27.09 2.33
CA LEU A 374 -11.67 28.24 1.46
C LEU A 374 -12.87 29.06 1.96
N GLY A 375 -13.97 28.38 2.32
CA GLY A 375 -15.14 29.01 2.91
C GLY A 375 -14.83 29.70 4.24
N SER A 376 -14.08 29.05 5.13
CA SER A 376 -13.67 29.67 6.40
C SER A 376 -12.80 30.91 6.20
N SER A 377 -11.86 30.88 5.24
CA SER A 377 -11.00 32.03 4.93
C SER A 377 -11.80 33.21 4.36
N LEU A 378 -12.74 32.95 3.45
CA LEU A 378 -13.66 33.97 2.94
C LEU A 378 -14.54 34.53 4.06
N GLY A 379 -15.07 33.65 4.91
CA GLY A 379 -15.86 34.03 6.07
C GLY A 379 -15.09 34.92 7.04
N THR A 380 -13.81 34.64 7.27
CA THR A 380 -12.92 35.45 8.11
C THR A 380 -12.74 36.85 7.52
N PHE A 381 -12.50 36.97 6.22
CA PHE A 381 -12.34 38.27 5.55
C PHE A 381 -13.63 39.11 5.60
N VAL A 382 -14.77 38.50 5.29
CA VAL A 382 -16.09 39.16 5.33
C VAL A 382 -16.49 39.53 6.76
N ALA A 383 -16.32 38.62 7.72
CA ALA A 383 -16.63 38.90 9.13
C ALA A 383 -15.74 39.99 9.70
N GLY A 384 -14.42 39.95 9.41
CA GLY A 384 -13.47 40.95 9.88
C GLY A 384 -13.78 42.34 9.35
N THR A 385 -13.98 42.48 8.04
CA THR A 385 -14.37 43.76 7.41
C THR A 385 -15.71 44.27 7.93
N TRP A 386 -16.69 43.38 8.15
CA TRP A 386 -17.99 43.77 8.68
C TRP A 386 -17.95 44.18 10.15
N ILE A 387 -17.13 43.53 10.97
CA ILE A 387 -16.92 43.92 12.37
C ILE A 387 -16.20 45.27 12.42
N VAL A 388 -15.15 45.48 11.61
CA VAL A 388 -14.39 46.74 11.57
C VAL A 388 -15.30 47.92 11.19
N THR A 389 -16.10 47.80 10.12
CA THR A 389 -17.02 48.86 9.63
C THR A 389 -18.20 49.17 10.56
N ARG A 390 -18.44 48.35 11.58
CA ARG A 390 -19.49 48.58 12.60
C ARG A 390 -18.96 48.98 13.97
N THR A 391 -17.66 48.79 14.19
CA THR A 391 -16.99 49.10 15.45
C THR A 391 -16.25 50.43 15.37
N PHE A 392 -15.77 50.78 14.18
CA PHE A 392 -15.22 52.08 13.79
C PHE A 392 -16.11 52.68 12.70
#